data_AF-A0AAD5JQR1-F1
#
_entry.id   AF-A0AAD5JQR1-F1
#
_cell.length_a   1.000
_cell.length_b   1.000
_cell.length_c   1.000
_cell.angle_alpha   90.00
_cell.angle_beta   90.00
_cell.angle_gamma   90.00
#
_symmetry.space_group_name_H-M   'P 1'
#
loop_
_entity.id
_entity.type
_entity.pdbx_description
1 polymer ?
#
loop_
_entity_poly.entity_id
_entity_poly.type
_entity_poly.pdbx_seq_one_letter_code
_entity_poly.pdbx_strand_id
1 'polypeptide(L)'
;VSANCNPSYDVAAPGDCVKDCKIKAGRDLWAQWTDDPASPDFIESLSYKCERGNPAYTAFMTSSGTCMMNCPEDQNNDYGSREHPDSCTWYNAHKDDECSEGGSTTSPSASS
;
A
#
# COMPACT_ATOMS: atom_id res chain seq x y z
N VAL A 1 -12.25 -12.92 10.15
CA VAL A 1 -10.86 -13.33 10.48
C VAL A 1 -9.97 -12.22 9.95
N SER A 2 -9.02 -11.69 10.71
CA SER A 2 -8.07 -10.72 10.14
C SER A 2 -7.13 -11.52 9.25
N ALA A 3 -7.21 -11.32 7.94
CA ALA A 3 -6.23 -11.89 7.03
C ALA A 3 -4.84 -11.37 7.45
N ASN A 4 -3.82 -12.21 7.38
CA ASN A 4 -2.44 -11.82 7.69
C ASN A 4 -1.68 -11.85 6.37
N CYS A 5 -2.11 -11.01 5.42
CA CYS A 5 -1.67 -11.08 4.04
C CYS A 5 -0.17 -10.81 3.91
N ASN A 6 0.32 -9.73 4.54
CA ASN A 6 1.69 -9.24 4.35
C ASN A 6 2.40 -8.99 5.69
N PRO A 7 2.64 -10.02 6.51
CA PRO A 7 3.23 -9.87 7.84
C PRO A 7 4.68 -9.38 7.84
N SER A 8 5.36 -9.46 6.69
CA SER A 8 6.74 -8.98 6.52
C SER A 8 6.84 -7.47 6.26
N TYR A 9 5.71 -6.79 6.03
CA TYR A 9 5.71 -5.34 5.81
C TYR A 9 5.87 -4.60 7.14
N ASP A 10 7.03 -3.98 7.34
CA ASP A 10 7.40 -3.24 8.56
C ASP A 10 7.74 -1.77 8.29
N VAL A 11 7.35 -1.23 7.13
CA VAL A 11 7.69 0.16 6.79
C VAL A 11 6.79 1.12 7.56
N ALA A 12 7.38 1.77 8.57
CA ALA A 12 6.69 2.75 9.39
C ALA A 12 6.26 3.99 8.59
N ALA A 13 5.07 4.51 8.91
CA ALA A 13 4.60 5.76 8.34
C ALA A 13 5.51 6.94 8.78
N PRO A 14 5.74 7.93 7.91
CA PRO A 14 6.55 9.12 8.23
C PRO A 14 5.89 10.03 9.27
N GLY A 15 4.57 9.89 9.48
CA GLY A 15 3.77 10.61 10.47
C GLY A 15 2.31 10.71 10.04
N ASP A 16 1.44 11.17 10.95
CA ASP A 16 -0.01 11.17 10.74
C ASP A 16 -0.44 12.06 9.56
N CYS A 17 0.14 13.25 9.39
CA CYS A 17 -0.26 14.17 8.31
C CYS A 17 -0.03 13.54 6.93
N VAL A 18 1.18 13.02 6.71
CA VAL A 18 1.51 12.35 5.45
C VAL A 18 0.70 11.06 5.26
N LYS A 19 0.46 10.30 6.34
CA LYS A 19 -0.41 9.11 6.32
C LYS A 19 -1.83 9.46 5.86
N ASP A 20 -2.46 10.46 6.47
CA ASP A 20 -3.80 10.93 6.10
C ASP A 20 -3.85 11.42 4.65
N CYS A 21 -2.84 12.17 4.20
CA CYS A 21 -2.75 12.61 2.80
C CYS A 21 -2.73 11.44 1.82
N LYS A 22 -2.00 10.35 2.12
CA LYS A 22 -1.97 9.14 1.29
C LYS A 22 -3.29 8.38 1.33
N ILE A 23 -3.88 8.21 2.52
CA ILE A 23 -5.20 7.57 2.67
C ILE A 23 -6.24 8.32 1.84
N LYS A 24 -6.27 9.66 1.95
CA LYS A 24 -7.19 10.50 1.21
C LYS A 24 -6.97 10.36 -0.30
N ALA A 25 -5.74 10.54 -0.77
CA ALA A 25 -5.42 10.44 -2.20
C ALA A 25 -5.73 9.05 -2.77
N GLY A 26 -5.38 8.00 -2.04
CA GLY A 26 -5.68 6.62 -2.39
C GLY A 26 -7.17 6.37 -2.49
N ARG A 27 -7.94 6.77 -1.47
CA ARG A 27 -9.40 6.60 -1.44
C ARG A 27 -10.15 7.43 -2.46
N ASP A 28 -9.64 8.61 -2.81
CA ASP A 28 -10.18 9.44 -3.88
C ASP A 28 -10.00 8.77 -5.27
N LEU A 29 -8.98 7.92 -5.43
CA LEU A 29 -8.74 7.16 -6.68
C LEU A 29 -9.36 5.77 -6.67
N TRP A 30 -9.40 5.13 -5.51
CA TRP A 30 -9.93 3.79 -5.32
C TRP A 30 -10.47 3.65 -3.89
N ALA A 31 -11.79 3.49 -3.75
CA ALA A 31 -12.44 3.51 -2.44
C ALA A 31 -11.96 2.43 -1.46
N GLN A 32 -11.41 1.31 -1.95
CA GLN A 32 -10.87 0.22 -1.13
C GLN A 32 -9.40 0.43 -0.72
N TRP A 33 -8.77 1.52 -1.14
CA TRP A 33 -7.39 1.80 -0.80
C TRP A 33 -7.16 1.74 0.70
N THR A 34 -6.07 1.08 1.08
CA THR A 34 -5.69 0.79 2.46
C THR A 34 -4.18 0.83 2.66
N ASP A 35 -3.74 1.29 3.83
CA ASP A 35 -2.35 1.18 4.30
C ASP A 35 -2.15 -0.01 5.26
N ASP A 36 -3.19 -0.82 5.47
CA ASP A 36 -3.15 -1.97 6.37
C ASP A 36 -2.52 -3.18 5.67
N PRO A 37 -1.34 -3.68 6.11
CA PRO A 37 -0.66 -4.81 5.47
C PRO A 37 -1.37 -6.16 5.64
N ALA A 38 -2.31 -6.26 6.58
CA ALA A 38 -3.16 -7.42 6.76
C ALA A 38 -4.36 -7.43 5.79
N SER A 39 -4.63 -6.34 5.07
CA SER A 39 -5.70 -6.28 4.09
C SER A 39 -5.32 -6.99 2.77
N PRO A 40 -6.27 -7.70 2.12
CA PRO A 40 -6.05 -8.24 0.77
C PRO A 40 -5.83 -7.15 -0.27
N ASP A 41 -6.35 -5.94 -0.02
CA ASP A 41 -6.24 -4.78 -0.91
C ASP A 41 -4.90 -4.02 -0.76
N PHE A 42 -3.99 -4.49 0.11
CA PHE A 42 -2.76 -3.75 0.45
C PHE A 42 -1.77 -3.64 -0.71
N ILE A 43 -1.49 -4.76 -1.39
CA ILE A 43 -0.55 -4.77 -2.52
C ILE A 43 -1.09 -3.92 -3.67
N GLU A 44 -2.39 -4.02 -3.94
CA GLU A 44 -3.05 -3.15 -4.92
C GLU A 44 -2.93 -1.68 -4.51
N SER A 45 -3.13 -1.35 -3.23
CA SER A 45 -2.95 0.01 -2.73
C SER A 45 -1.51 0.53 -2.91
N LEU A 46 -0.51 -0.33 -2.77
CA LEU A 46 0.90 0.00 -3.04
C LEU A 46 1.19 0.19 -4.53
N SER A 47 0.44 -0.43 -5.44
CA SER A 47 0.59 -0.23 -6.90
C SER A 47 0.41 1.26 -7.27
N TYR A 48 -0.58 1.92 -6.66
CA TYR A 48 -0.83 3.36 -6.82
C TYR A 48 0.33 4.23 -6.33
N LYS A 49 1.16 3.74 -5.40
CA LYS A 49 2.30 4.49 -4.87
C LYS A 49 3.62 4.15 -5.57
N CYS A 50 3.74 2.96 -6.14
CA CYS A 50 5.03 2.39 -6.55
C CYS A 50 5.13 2.03 -8.03
N GLU A 51 4.02 1.79 -8.73
CA GLU A 51 4.03 1.35 -10.12
C GLU A 51 4.17 2.53 -11.10
N ARG A 52 5.41 2.89 -11.39
CA ARG A 52 5.72 3.98 -12.34
C ARG A 52 5.22 3.65 -13.74
N GLY A 53 4.64 4.65 -14.40
CA GLY A 53 4.07 4.53 -15.75
C GLY A 53 2.57 4.25 -15.77
N ASN A 54 1.97 3.94 -14.61
CA ASN A 54 0.53 3.83 -14.46
C ASN A 54 -0.09 5.24 -14.27
N PRO A 55 -1.21 5.59 -14.94
CA PRO A 55 -1.92 6.84 -14.68
C PRO A 55 -2.36 6.98 -13.22
N ALA A 56 -2.69 5.86 -12.56
CA ALA A 56 -3.04 5.82 -11.14
C ALA A 56 -1.87 6.30 -10.25
N TYR A 57 -0.63 5.91 -10.58
CA TYR A 57 0.56 6.39 -9.89
C TYR A 57 0.72 7.90 -9.99
N THR A 58 0.54 8.45 -11.19
CA THR A 58 0.71 9.89 -11.40
C THR A 58 -0.36 10.68 -10.66
N ALA A 59 -1.61 10.19 -10.69
CA ALA A 59 -2.72 10.80 -9.97
C ALA A 59 -2.52 10.74 -8.44
N PHE A 60 -2.06 9.59 -7.92
CA PHE A 60 -1.79 9.42 -6.49
C PHE A 60 -0.67 10.35 -6.03
N MET A 61 0.47 10.37 -6.73
CA MET A 61 1.60 11.23 -6.38
C MET A 61 1.25 12.71 -6.45
N THR A 62 0.41 13.12 -7.42
CA THR A 62 -0.06 14.51 -7.54
C THR A 62 -1.00 14.88 -6.40
N SER A 63 -2.00 14.03 -6.12
CA SER A 63 -3.02 14.29 -5.09
C SER A 63 -2.41 14.26 -3.68
N SER A 64 -1.67 13.20 -3.36
CA SER A 64 -0.96 13.08 -2.08
C SER A 64 0.09 14.18 -1.92
N GLY A 65 0.89 14.47 -2.96
CA GLY A 65 1.90 15.52 -2.97
C GLY A 65 1.31 16.91 -2.69
N THR A 66 0.14 17.22 -3.27
CA THR A 66 -0.54 18.51 -3.02
C THR A 66 -0.99 18.64 -1.57
N CYS A 67 -1.48 17.55 -0.97
CA CYS A 67 -1.84 17.53 0.44
C CYS A 67 -0.60 17.64 1.35
N MET A 68 0.44 16.86 1.02
CA MET A 68 1.73 16.81 1.71
C MET A 68 2.44 18.17 1.78
N MET A 69 2.21 19.10 0.84
CA MET A 69 2.74 20.47 0.93
C MET A 69 2.37 21.22 2.21
N ASN A 70 1.28 20.82 2.88
CA ASN A 70 0.84 21.40 4.16
C ASN A 70 1.32 20.59 5.37
N CYS A 71 1.97 19.45 5.15
CA CYS A 71 2.54 18.63 6.20
C CYS A 71 3.90 19.18 6.66
N PRO A 72 4.30 18.89 7.91
CA PRO A 72 5.58 19.32 8.42
C PRO A 72 6.74 18.72 7.62
N GLU A 73 7.81 19.50 7.48
CA GLU A 73 8.94 19.19 6.61
C GLU A 73 9.63 17.87 6.99
N ASP A 74 9.70 17.54 8.28
CA ASP A 74 10.29 16.28 8.75
C ASP A 74 9.55 15.06 8.20
N GLN A 75 8.21 15.09 8.18
CA GLN A 75 7.40 13.99 7.63
C GLN A 75 7.52 13.90 6.11
N ASN A 76 7.58 15.05 5.42
CA ASN A 76 7.78 15.07 3.97
C ASN A 76 9.16 14.54 3.57
N ASN A 77 10.20 14.92 4.33
CA ASN A 77 11.55 14.43 4.09
C ASN A 77 11.66 12.93 4.39
N ASP A 78 11.06 12.46 5.48
CA ASP A 78 11.01 11.03 5.84
C ASP A 78 10.24 10.20 4.80
N TYR A 79 9.13 10.74 4.27
CA TYR A 79 8.39 10.14 3.16
C TYR A 79 9.28 9.93 1.93
N GLY A 80 9.93 10.99 1.46
CA GLY A 80 10.73 10.93 0.24
C GLY A 80 12.03 10.14 0.39
N SER A 81 12.63 10.14 1.59
CA SER A 81 13.96 9.55 1.82
C SER A 81 13.91 8.12 2.34
N ARG A 82 12.85 7.71 3.04
CA ARG A 82 12.74 6.40 3.68
C ARG A 82 11.46 5.68 3.28
N GLU A 83 10.29 6.20 3.66
CA GLU A 83 9.06 5.40 3.57
C GLU A 83 8.68 5.05 2.12
N HIS A 84 8.76 6.00 1.19
CA HIS A 84 8.46 5.74 -0.23
C HIS A 84 9.41 4.72 -0.85
N PRO A 85 10.75 4.88 -0.80
CA PRO A 85 11.67 3.90 -1.38
C PRO A 85 11.60 2.53 -0.69
N ASP A 86 11.47 2.46 0.64
CA ASP A 86 11.40 1.19 1.37
C ASP A 86 10.11 0.44 1.03
N SER A 87 8.97 1.14 1.01
CA SER A 87 7.70 0.56 0.60
C SER A 87 7.73 0.04 -0.83
N CYS A 88 8.32 0.80 -1.75
CA CYS A 88 8.39 0.38 -3.15
C CYS A 88 9.42 -0.73 -3.36
N THR A 89 10.48 -0.80 -2.55
CA THR A 89 11.41 -1.93 -2.57
C THR A 89 10.70 -3.21 -2.14
N TRP A 90 9.95 -3.15 -1.03
CA TRP A 90 9.15 -4.27 -0.55
C TRP A 90 8.10 -4.66 -1.60
N TYR A 91 7.33 -3.69 -2.12
CA TYR A 91 6.33 -3.93 -3.15
C TYR A 91 6.92 -4.63 -4.37
N ASN A 92 8.07 -4.20 -4.90
CA ASN A 92 8.64 -4.86 -6.08
C ASN A 92 9.03 -6.33 -5.83
N ALA A 93 9.35 -6.71 -4.59
CA ALA A 93 9.64 -8.09 -4.21
C ALA A 93 8.38 -8.93 -3.95
N HIS A 94 7.26 -8.27 -3.59
CA HIS A 94 6.04 -8.91 -3.09
C HIS A 94 4.77 -8.58 -3.91
N LYS A 95 4.89 -7.87 -5.04
CA LYS A 95 3.74 -7.40 -5.84
C LYS A 95 2.91 -8.52 -6.46
N ASP A 96 3.52 -9.71 -6.57
CA ASP A 96 2.90 -10.92 -7.08
C ASP A 96 2.47 -11.86 -5.93
N ASP A 97 2.63 -11.43 -4.67
CA ASP A 97 2.18 -12.20 -3.52
C ASP A 97 0.64 -12.16 -3.47
N GLU A 98 0.04 -13.34 -3.35
CA GLU A 98 -1.39 -13.45 -3.16
C GLU A 98 -1.69 -13.37 -1.66
N CYS A 99 -2.65 -12.52 -1.27
CA CYS A 99 -3.17 -12.60 0.08
C CYS A 99 -3.85 -13.95 0.25
N SER A 100 -3.15 -14.87 0.92
CA SER A 100 -3.74 -16.12 1.36
C SER A 100 -4.66 -15.80 2.54
N GLU A 101 -5.94 -15.54 2.25
CA GLU A 101 -6.99 -15.69 3.25
C GLU A 101 -6.79 -17.06 3.89
N GLY A 102 -6.46 -17.09 5.18
CA GLY A 102 -6.07 -18.31 5.86
C GLY A 102 -7.05 -19.45 5.60
N GLY A 103 -6.61 -20.42 4.78
CA GLY A 103 -7.18 -21.75 4.67
C GLY A 103 -8.57 -21.85 4.03
N SER A 104 -8.59 -22.11 2.73
CA SER A 104 -9.31 -23.29 2.26
C SER A 104 -8.42 -24.02 1.28
N THR A 105 -7.68 -24.99 1.81
CA THR A 105 -7.22 -26.13 1.05
C THR A 105 -8.44 -26.70 0.34
N THR A 106 -8.59 -26.35 -0.94
CA THR A 106 -9.31 -27.19 -1.88
C THR A 106 -8.61 -28.54 -1.85
N SER A 107 -9.09 -29.45 -1.01
CA SER A 107 -8.84 -30.86 -1.23
C SER A 107 -9.42 -31.18 -2.60
N PRO A 108 -8.63 -31.67 -3.58
CA PRO A 108 -9.22 -32.13 -4.82
C PRO A 108 -10.18 -33.28 -4.52
N SER A 109 -11.28 -33.30 -5.25
CA SER A 109 -12.23 -34.42 -5.31
C SER A 109 -11.52 -35.77 -5.27
N ALA A 110 -11.93 -36.61 -4.33
CA ALA A 110 -11.91 -38.06 -4.54
C ALA A 110 -13.38 -38.50 -4.71
N SER A 111 -13.82 -38.54 -5.96
CA SER A 111 -14.89 -39.43 -6.39
C SER A 111 -14.31 -40.85 -6.42
N SER A 112 -14.88 -41.79 -5.64
CA SER A 112 -15.09 -43.21 -5.95
C SER A 112 -15.67 -43.93 -4.74
#